data_AF-A0A1Q7PMH7-F1
#
_entry.id   AF-A0A1Q7PMH7-F1
#
_cell.length_a   1.000
_cell.length_b   1.000
_cell.length_c   1.000
_cell.angle_alpha   90.00
_cell.angle_beta   90.00
_cell.angle_gamma   90.00
#
_symmetry.space_group_name_H-M   'P 1'
#
loop_
_entity.id
_entity.type
_entity.pdbx_description
1 polymer ?
#
loop_
_entity_poly.entity_id
_entity_poly.type
_entity_poly.pdbx_seq_one_letter_code
_entity_poly.pdbx_strand_id
1 'polypeptide(L)'
;MQEPVWFSHKEYRYEVGLQEDQKIFRWTEIREMWDWDNCTISAVKISNEKVRVIVRSSQTIDSKYKKARVKLRYMLGFDVESEIKAPVTEDYHQPPPDNNKDKVYGPMRTRWVVKLENENYFIWEWSQNGKAIKDSSIYKIYLMIKGELESELAGKKSIFDVQTEDDDRVIPTVYQPAIDSWNNFVREIHHHKINDNELEVSILFNNEELREHALLNPVYRWIRSLFYGRILDLETFRITRNNHIPEYFRFEGIYSGQNDIQKDDIHEDKPDVNGNVPVHDIKYYFANTKHPIVFINTSNHAMAEFDTNKRLWKWEYVAWEKDSPIIYGIKSRKEIDNSFKPKIKFW
;
A
#
# COMPACT_ATOMS: atom_id res chain seq x y z
N MET A 1 -8.93 7.59 -21.18
CA MET A 1 -8.23 6.65 -20.29
C MET A 1 -7.00 6.15 -21.01
N GLN A 2 -5.85 6.12 -20.33
CA GLN A 2 -4.61 5.55 -20.86
C GLN A 2 -4.75 4.02 -20.94
N GLU A 3 -4.28 3.42 -22.02
CA GLU A 3 -4.30 1.95 -22.15
C GLU A 3 -3.37 1.33 -21.09
N PRO A 4 -3.77 0.22 -20.45
CA PRO A 4 -2.92 -0.45 -19.48
C PRO A 4 -1.65 -0.97 -20.16
N VAL A 5 -0.53 -0.84 -19.45
CA VAL A 5 0.80 -1.30 -19.89
C VAL A 5 1.32 -2.38 -18.96
N TRP A 6 2.43 -3.00 -19.35
CA TRP A 6 3.22 -3.83 -18.47
C TRP A 6 4.26 -2.99 -17.73
N PHE A 7 4.57 -3.40 -16.51
CA PHE A 7 5.64 -2.86 -15.71
C PHE A 7 6.50 -4.00 -15.20
N SER A 8 7.81 -3.88 -15.36
CA SER A 8 8.76 -4.79 -14.74
C SER A 8 9.73 -4.04 -13.85
N HIS A 9 10.11 -4.64 -12.73
CA HIS A 9 11.14 -4.08 -11.87
C HIS A 9 12.08 -5.15 -11.35
N LYS A 10 13.36 -4.76 -11.18
CA LYS A 10 14.38 -5.62 -10.61
C LYS A 10 14.50 -5.37 -9.12
N GLU A 11 14.13 -6.35 -8.31
CA GLU A 11 14.14 -6.27 -6.85
C GLU A 11 14.94 -7.43 -6.26
N TYR A 12 15.51 -7.21 -5.07
CA TYR A 12 16.03 -8.33 -4.30
C TYR A 12 14.87 -9.24 -3.96
N ARG A 13 15.02 -10.53 -4.22
CA ARG A 13 14.08 -11.52 -3.71
C ARG A 13 14.09 -11.41 -2.20
N TYR A 14 12.91 -11.40 -1.60
CA TYR A 14 12.79 -11.55 -0.16
C TYR A 14 12.39 -12.99 0.17
N GLU A 15 12.88 -13.46 1.31
CA GLU A 15 12.46 -14.71 1.89
C GLU A 15 11.49 -14.43 3.03
N VAL A 16 10.38 -15.15 2.98
CA VAL A 16 9.45 -15.30 4.09
C VAL A 16 9.42 -16.76 4.46
N GLY A 17 9.73 -17.07 5.71
CA GLY A 17 9.79 -18.43 6.21
C GLY A 17 9.87 -18.49 7.73
N LEU A 18 9.97 -19.71 8.25
CA LEU A 18 10.24 -19.96 9.67
C LEU A 18 11.74 -20.25 9.82
N GLN A 19 12.43 -19.45 10.62
CA GLN A 19 13.79 -19.74 11.10
C GLN A 19 13.71 -19.87 12.61
N GLU A 20 14.06 -21.04 13.18
CA GLU A 20 13.99 -21.29 14.63
C GLU A 20 12.62 -20.94 15.23
N ASP A 21 11.55 -21.38 14.57
CA ASP A 21 10.14 -21.07 14.87
C ASP A 21 9.73 -19.60 14.73
N GLN A 22 10.61 -18.69 14.32
CA GLN A 22 10.32 -17.28 14.07
C GLN A 22 9.99 -17.02 12.59
N LYS A 23 8.91 -16.30 12.31
CA LYS A 23 8.62 -15.82 10.96
C LYS A 23 9.55 -14.65 10.62
N ILE A 24 10.48 -14.86 9.70
CA ILE A 24 11.44 -13.83 9.29
C ILE A 24 11.05 -13.19 7.95
N PHE A 25 11.34 -11.91 7.83
CA PHE A 25 11.48 -11.22 6.54
C PHE A 25 12.94 -10.87 6.36
N ARG A 26 13.54 -11.32 5.27
CA ARG A 26 14.86 -10.84 4.89
C ARG A 26 14.95 -10.66 3.40
N TRP A 27 15.60 -9.57 3.01
CA TRP A 27 16.09 -9.44 1.64
C TRP A 27 17.22 -10.45 1.43
N THR A 28 17.17 -11.14 0.31
CA THR A 28 18.29 -11.96 -0.17
C THR A 28 19.19 -11.11 -1.06
N GLU A 29 20.40 -11.60 -1.34
CA GLU A 29 21.28 -10.95 -2.33
C GLU A 29 20.88 -11.27 -3.78
N ILE A 30 19.92 -12.18 -3.97
CA ILE A 30 19.46 -12.61 -5.29
C ILE A 30 18.53 -11.55 -5.85
N ARG A 31 18.93 -10.94 -6.96
CA ARG A 31 18.10 -9.96 -7.68
C ARG A 31 17.28 -10.64 -8.76
N GLU A 32 15.98 -10.39 -8.79
CA GLU A 32 15.04 -10.99 -9.72
C GLU A 32 14.18 -9.91 -10.40
N MET A 33 13.74 -10.16 -11.63
CA MET A 33 12.79 -9.31 -12.32
C MET A 33 11.36 -9.77 -12.02
N TRP A 34 10.50 -8.83 -11.66
CA TRP A 34 9.07 -9.05 -11.42
C TRP A 34 8.27 -8.35 -12.49
N ASP A 35 7.29 -9.04 -13.07
CA ASP A 35 6.46 -8.55 -14.16
C ASP A 35 5.03 -8.35 -13.69
N TRP A 36 4.47 -7.18 -13.97
CA TRP A 36 3.14 -6.77 -13.58
C TRP A 36 2.41 -6.31 -14.84
N ASP A 37 1.21 -6.83 -15.05
CA ASP A 37 0.32 -6.38 -16.11
C ASP A 37 -0.72 -5.37 -15.57
N ASN A 38 -1.59 -4.91 -16.46
CA ASN A 38 -2.71 -4.02 -16.12
C ASN A 38 -2.28 -2.76 -15.34
N CYS A 39 -1.09 -2.22 -15.66
CA CYS A 39 -0.52 -1.08 -14.98
C CYS A 39 -0.90 0.23 -15.63
N THR A 40 -1.08 1.26 -14.81
CA THR A 40 -1.22 2.67 -15.19
C THR A 40 -0.06 3.47 -14.62
N ILE A 41 0.39 4.47 -15.36
CA ILE A 41 1.60 5.24 -15.04
C ILE A 41 1.24 6.72 -14.90
N SER A 42 1.70 7.32 -13.81
CA SER A 42 1.68 8.77 -13.61
C SER A 42 3.04 9.25 -13.16
N ALA A 43 3.37 10.50 -13.44
CA ALA A 43 4.64 11.11 -13.06
C ALA A 43 4.39 12.52 -12.51
N VAL A 44 5.15 12.89 -11.48
CA VAL A 44 5.10 14.23 -10.86
C VAL A 44 6.51 14.70 -10.54
N LYS A 45 6.86 15.92 -10.95
CA LYS A 45 8.09 16.60 -10.51
C LYS A 45 8.10 16.82 -8.99
N ILE A 46 9.09 16.28 -8.28
CA ILE A 46 9.24 16.41 -6.82
C ILE A 46 10.41 17.31 -6.41
N SER A 47 11.39 17.50 -7.31
CA SER A 47 12.44 18.51 -7.20
C SER A 47 12.92 18.90 -8.60
N ASN A 48 13.79 19.91 -8.72
CA ASN A 48 14.34 20.33 -10.00
C ASN A 48 15.04 19.19 -10.78
N GLU A 49 15.52 18.16 -10.08
CA GLU A 49 16.28 17.05 -10.67
C GLU A 49 15.53 15.72 -10.59
N LYS A 50 14.42 15.64 -9.85
CA LYS A 50 13.75 14.37 -9.55
C LYS A 50 12.28 14.38 -9.93
N VAL A 51 11.86 13.35 -10.64
CA VAL A 51 10.46 13.06 -10.94
C VAL A 51 10.08 11.77 -10.24
N ARG A 52 8.98 11.78 -9.49
CA ARG A 52 8.41 10.57 -8.93
C ARG A 52 7.49 9.93 -9.96
N VAL A 53 7.79 8.70 -10.35
CA VAL A 53 6.93 7.86 -11.17
C VAL A 53 6.14 6.94 -10.26
N ILE A 54 4.83 6.91 -10.46
CA ILE A 54 3.92 5.99 -9.76
C ILE A 54 3.34 5.02 -10.76
N VAL A 55 3.37 3.76 -10.36
CA VAL A 55 2.75 2.63 -11.04
C VAL A 55 1.58 2.18 -10.18
N ARG A 56 0.39 2.11 -10.78
CA ARG A 56 -0.77 1.47 -10.15
C ARG A 56 -1.23 0.28 -10.97
N SER A 57 -1.44 -0.85 -10.33
CA SER A 57 -2.06 -2.03 -10.93
C SER A 57 -3.35 -2.35 -10.19
N SER A 58 -4.30 -2.98 -10.88
CA SER A 58 -5.51 -3.46 -10.24
C SER A 58 -6.00 -4.77 -10.84
N GLN A 59 -6.59 -5.61 -9.99
CA GLN A 59 -7.11 -6.90 -10.38
C GLN A 59 -8.48 -7.11 -9.72
N THR A 60 -9.43 -7.65 -10.46
CA THR A 60 -10.73 -8.06 -9.88
C THR A 60 -10.67 -9.53 -9.49
N ILE A 61 -11.01 -9.84 -8.24
CA ILE A 61 -11.05 -11.22 -7.72
C ILE A 61 -12.39 -11.52 -7.05
N ASP A 62 -12.72 -12.81 -6.91
CA ASP A 62 -13.82 -13.26 -6.06
C ASP A 62 -13.37 -13.34 -4.60
N SER A 63 -13.83 -12.42 -3.76
CA SER A 63 -13.50 -12.41 -2.34
C SER A 63 -14.42 -13.34 -1.56
N LYS A 64 -13.83 -14.37 -0.93
CA LYS A 64 -14.54 -15.26 0.01
C LYS A 64 -15.04 -14.51 1.25
N TYR A 65 -14.29 -13.49 1.70
CA TYR A 65 -14.63 -12.70 2.87
C TYR A 65 -15.83 -11.77 2.60
N LYS A 66 -15.81 -11.04 1.47
CA LYS A 66 -16.91 -10.16 1.04
C LYS A 66 -18.08 -10.89 0.39
N LYS A 67 -17.88 -12.14 -0.05
CA LYS A 67 -18.83 -12.92 -0.86
C LYS A 67 -19.26 -12.18 -2.14
N ALA A 68 -18.33 -11.44 -2.74
CA ALA A 68 -18.55 -10.62 -3.92
C ALA A 68 -17.26 -10.46 -4.72
N ARG A 69 -17.38 -10.02 -5.97
CA ARG A 69 -16.23 -9.55 -6.74
C ARG A 69 -15.74 -8.24 -6.16
N VAL A 70 -14.44 -8.16 -5.90
CA VAL A 70 -13.77 -6.99 -5.35
C VAL A 70 -12.56 -6.62 -6.19
N LYS A 71 -12.18 -5.36 -6.14
CA LYS A 71 -11.02 -4.80 -6.84
C LYS A 71 -9.85 -4.65 -5.88
N LEU A 72 -8.82 -5.42 -6.14
CA LEU A 72 -7.51 -5.25 -5.53
C LEU A 72 -6.78 -4.12 -6.23
N ARG A 73 -6.22 -3.19 -5.46
CA ARG A 73 -5.48 -2.03 -5.96
C ARG A 73 -4.08 -2.06 -5.37
N TYR A 74 -3.09 -1.85 -6.22
CA TYR A 74 -1.69 -1.84 -5.86
C TYR A 74 -1.03 -0.54 -6.31
N MET A 75 -0.07 -0.06 -5.54
CA MET A 75 0.73 1.12 -5.86
C MET A 75 2.21 0.87 -5.57
N LEU A 76 3.06 1.28 -6.51
CA LEU A 76 4.51 1.38 -6.32
C LEU A 76 4.98 2.75 -6.82
N GLY A 77 5.82 3.42 -6.03
CA GLY A 77 6.43 4.69 -6.40
C GLY A 77 7.95 4.58 -6.40
N PHE A 78 8.60 5.17 -7.41
CA PHE A 78 10.05 5.29 -7.47
C PHE A 78 10.45 6.64 -8.06
N ASP A 79 11.64 7.10 -7.70
CA ASP A 79 12.16 8.39 -8.17
C ASP A 79 13.04 8.16 -9.40
N VAL A 80 12.88 9.03 -10.40
CA VAL A 80 13.70 9.10 -11.61
C VAL A 80 14.53 10.37 -11.55
N GLU A 81 15.86 10.21 -11.59
CA GLU A 81 16.82 11.33 -11.48
C GLU A 81 17.68 11.46 -12.74
N SER A 82 17.76 10.39 -13.54
CA SER A 82 18.63 10.33 -14.72
C SER A 82 17.90 10.79 -16.00
N GLU A 83 18.68 11.22 -16.99
CA GLU A 83 18.16 11.40 -18.35
C GLU A 83 17.56 10.08 -18.85
N ILE A 84 16.30 10.13 -19.29
CA ILE A 84 15.61 8.94 -19.78
C ILE A 84 15.86 8.74 -21.28
N LYS A 85 16.24 7.53 -21.66
CA LYS A 85 16.45 7.16 -23.06
C LYS A 85 15.12 6.97 -23.77
N ALA A 86 15.11 7.26 -25.07
CA ALA A 86 13.95 6.99 -25.91
C ALA A 86 13.57 5.50 -25.87
N PRO A 87 12.27 5.16 -26.03
CA PRO A 87 11.83 3.77 -26.06
C PRO A 87 12.53 2.96 -27.15
N VAL A 88 12.82 1.69 -26.86
CA VAL A 88 13.50 0.77 -27.76
C VAL A 88 12.62 -0.45 -28.06
N THR A 89 12.91 -1.09 -29.18
CA THR A 89 12.36 -2.39 -29.53
C THR A 89 13.34 -3.47 -29.08
N GLU A 90 12.86 -4.45 -28.31
CA GLU A 90 13.67 -5.60 -27.92
C GLU A 90 12.80 -6.85 -27.82
N ASP A 91 13.44 -8.02 -27.87
CA ASP A 91 12.76 -9.28 -27.64
C ASP A 91 12.75 -9.62 -26.14
N TYR A 92 11.61 -10.14 -25.69
CA TYR A 92 11.39 -10.49 -24.30
C TYR A 92 10.56 -11.76 -24.18
N HIS A 93 10.87 -12.56 -23.17
CA HIS A 93 10.07 -13.73 -22.88
C HIS A 93 8.74 -13.31 -22.26
N GLN A 94 7.65 -13.92 -22.73
CA GLN A 94 6.35 -13.70 -22.12
C GLN A 94 6.38 -14.08 -20.63
N PRO A 95 6.02 -13.16 -19.70
CA PRO A 95 5.97 -13.49 -18.29
C PRO A 95 4.97 -14.61 -17.99
N PRO A 96 5.21 -15.42 -16.94
CA PRO A 96 4.24 -16.40 -16.48
C PRO A 96 2.95 -15.69 -16.02
N PRO A 97 1.77 -16.34 -16.14
CA PRO A 97 0.50 -15.76 -15.72
C PRO A 97 0.43 -15.48 -14.21
N ASP A 98 1.19 -16.24 -13.41
CA ASP A 98 1.37 -16.01 -11.98
C ASP A 98 2.85 -15.74 -11.69
N ASN A 99 3.14 -14.72 -10.88
CA ASN A 99 4.49 -14.40 -10.38
C ASN A 99 4.97 -15.46 -9.35
N ASN A 100 4.95 -16.74 -9.73
CA ASN A 100 5.37 -17.85 -8.90
C ASN A 100 6.91 -17.96 -8.88
N LYS A 101 7.46 -18.59 -7.83
CA LYS A 101 8.91 -18.77 -7.64
C LYS A 101 9.57 -19.61 -8.74
N ASP A 102 8.81 -20.47 -9.39
CA ASP A 102 9.25 -21.31 -10.51
C ASP A 102 8.78 -20.69 -11.84
N LYS A 103 9.32 -19.50 -12.17
CA LYS A 103 8.91 -18.75 -13.38
C LYS A 103 9.23 -19.53 -14.65
N VAL A 104 8.22 -20.21 -15.20
CA VAL A 104 8.30 -20.79 -16.54
C VAL A 104 7.88 -19.72 -17.53
N TYR A 105 8.88 -19.09 -18.14
CA TYR A 105 8.68 -18.08 -19.15
C TYR A 105 8.11 -18.68 -20.44
N GLY A 106 7.21 -17.92 -21.06
CA GLY A 106 6.60 -18.27 -22.34
C GLY A 106 7.49 -17.95 -23.54
N PRO A 107 6.89 -17.95 -24.75
CA PRO A 107 7.63 -17.70 -25.99
C PRO A 107 8.25 -16.31 -26.01
N MET A 108 9.33 -16.18 -26.77
CA MET A 108 9.99 -14.91 -27.04
C MET A 108 9.12 -14.09 -27.99
N ARG A 109 8.89 -12.82 -27.63
CA ARG A 109 8.06 -11.88 -28.38
C ARG A 109 8.70 -10.50 -28.35
N THR A 110 8.49 -9.74 -29.41
CA THR A 110 9.01 -8.37 -29.48
C THR A 110 8.14 -7.41 -28.66
N ARG A 111 8.78 -6.59 -27.83
CA ARG A 111 8.15 -5.54 -27.02
C ARG A 111 8.75 -4.17 -27.32
N TRP A 112 7.97 -3.12 -27.05
CA TRP A 112 8.46 -1.75 -26.95
C TRP A 112 8.62 -1.40 -25.47
N VAL A 113 9.76 -0.84 -25.09
CA VAL A 113 10.09 -0.61 -23.68
C VAL A 113 10.80 0.72 -23.47
N VAL A 114 10.43 1.41 -22.39
CA VAL A 114 11.24 2.48 -21.79
C VAL A 114 11.92 1.92 -20.54
N LYS A 115 13.23 2.13 -20.46
CA LYS A 115 14.09 1.69 -19.34
C LYS A 115 14.41 2.89 -18.48
N LEU A 116 14.19 2.76 -17.17
CA LEU A 116 14.32 3.85 -16.19
C LEU A 116 15.30 3.46 -15.08
N GLU A 117 15.93 4.47 -14.48
CA GLU A 117 16.86 4.36 -13.35
C GLU A 117 17.88 3.24 -13.49
N ASN A 118 18.84 3.42 -14.40
CA ASN A 118 19.91 2.44 -14.63
C ASN A 118 19.38 1.02 -14.91
N GLU A 119 18.27 0.93 -15.64
CA GLU A 119 17.60 -0.32 -16.01
C GLU A 119 17.13 -1.15 -14.80
N ASN A 120 16.68 -0.46 -13.75
CA ASN A 120 16.02 -1.08 -12.60
C ASN A 120 14.50 -1.22 -12.80
N TYR A 121 13.92 -0.35 -13.63
CA TYR A 121 12.49 -0.32 -13.94
C TYR A 121 12.25 -0.28 -15.45
N PHE A 122 11.19 -0.96 -15.89
CA PHE A 122 10.83 -1.14 -17.29
C PHE A 122 9.33 -0.90 -17.43
N ILE A 123 8.92 -0.01 -18.32
CA ILE A 123 7.52 0.16 -18.69
C ILE A 123 7.41 -0.24 -20.16
N TRP A 124 6.52 -1.17 -20.47
CA TRP A 124 6.53 -1.80 -21.80
C TRP A 124 5.15 -2.31 -22.26
N GLU A 125 5.04 -2.52 -23.56
CA GLU A 125 3.90 -3.18 -24.19
C GLU A 125 4.38 -4.08 -25.33
N TRP A 126 3.60 -5.10 -25.68
CA TRP A 126 3.92 -5.94 -26.83
C TRP A 126 3.84 -5.13 -28.12
N SER A 127 4.84 -5.29 -29.01
CA SER A 127 4.80 -4.63 -30.31
C SER A 127 3.62 -5.12 -31.13
N GLN A 128 3.02 -4.22 -31.90
CA GLN A 128 1.86 -4.52 -32.75
C GLN A 128 2.25 -4.45 -34.22
N ASN A 129 1.84 -5.48 -34.99
CA ASN A 129 2.12 -5.54 -36.42
C ASN A 129 1.60 -4.31 -37.15
N GLY A 130 2.45 -3.69 -37.96
CA GLY A 130 2.10 -2.51 -38.76
C GLY A 130 2.00 -1.19 -37.98
N LYS A 131 2.33 -1.17 -36.68
CA LYS A 131 2.40 0.07 -35.89
C LYS A 131 3.85 0.45 -35.58
N ALA A 132 4.14 1.74 -35.61
CA ALA A 132 5.43 2.26 -35.17
C ALA A 132 5.45 2.48 -33.65
N ILE A 133 6.63 2.34 -33.03
CA ILE A 133 6.80 2.61 -31.59
C ILE A 133 6.34 4.02 -31.20
N LYS A 134 6.43 5.01 -32.10
CA LYS A 134 5.99 6.39 -31.84
C LYS A 134 4.48 6.52 -31.60
N ASP A 135 3.69 5.56 -32.06
CA ASP A 135 2.24 5.54 -31.90
C ASP A 135 1.80 4.75 -30.65
N SER A 136 2.75 4.16 -29.92
CA SER A 136 2.52 3.31 -28.74
C SER A 136 2.12 4.09 -27.49
N SER A 137 1.54 3.39 -26.49
CA SER A 137 1.35 3.99 -25.16
C SER A 137 2.68 4.22 -24.45
N ILE A 138 3.70 3.41 -24.76
CA ILE A 138 5.07 3.54 -24.23
C ILE A 138 5.74 4.84 -24.65
N TYR A 139 5.57 5.25 -25.91
CA TYR A 139 6.11 6.53 -26.38
C TYR A 139 5.41 7.72 -25.73
N LYS A 140 4.09 7.64 -25.52
CA LYS A 140 3.34 8.66 -24.77
C LYS A 140 3.81 8.76 -23.31
N ILE A 141 4.03 7.62 -22.64
CA ILE A 141 4.55 7.58 -21.26
C ILE A 141 5.97 8.16 -21.21
N TYR A 142 6.84 7.80 -22.16
CA TYR A 142 8.17 8.39 -22.26
C TYR A 142 8.11 9.91 -22.38
N LEU A 143 7.29 10.45 -23.28
CA LEU A 143 7.13 11.90 -23.43
C LEU A 143 6.56 12.56 -22.17
N MET A 144 5.64 11.91 -21.46
CA MET A 144 5.10 12.40 -20.18
C MET A 144 6.20 12.52 -19.13
N ILE A 145 6.98 11.45 -18.89
CA ILE A 145 8.05 11.45 -17.89
C ILE A 145 9.15 12.44 -18.27
N LYS A 146 9.53 12.49 -19.57
CA LYS A 146 10.50 13.44 -20.09
C LYS A 146 10.03 14.88 -19.89
N GLY A 147 8.78 15.17 -20.22
CA GLY A 147 8.18 16.49 -20.05
C GLY A 147 8.17 16.94 -18.60
N GLU A 148 7.83 16.05 -17.66
CA GLU A 148 7.93 16.37 -16.23
C GLU A 148 9.40 16.60 -15.81
N LEU A 149 10.36 15.79 -16.30
CA LEU A 149 11.79 15.99 -16.01
C LEU A 149 12.31 17.35 -16.51
N GLU A 150 11.84 17.81 -17.67
CA GLU A 150 12.23 19.09 -18.27
C GLU A 150 11.43 20.29 -17.72
N SER A 151 10.31 20.05 -17.05
CA SER A 151 9.47 21.10 -16.49
C SER A 151 10.11 21.76 -15.26
N GLU A 152 9.77 23.04 -15.05
CA GLU A 152 10.01 23.69 -13.77
C GLU A 152 9.11 23.10 -12.68
N LEU A 153 9.56 23.16 -11.43
CA LEU A 153 8.78 22.70 -10.29
C LEU A 153 7.52 23.58 -10.12
N ALA A 154 6.43 23.18 -10.76
CA ALA A 154 5.19 23.93 -10.82
C ALA A 154 4.16 23.39 -9.82
N GLY A 155 3.95 24.10 -8.71
CA GLY A 155 2.86 23.84 -7.76
C GLY A 155 2.81 22.42 -7.16
N LYS A 156 1.90 22.19 -6.21
CA LYS A 156 1.74 20.89 -5.54
C LYS A 156 0.87 19.93 -6.39
N LYS A 157 1.35 19.46 -7.55
CA LYS A 157 0.73 18.26 -8.14
C LYS A 157 0.92 17.09 -7.16
N SER A 158 -0.15 16.37 -6.86
CA SER A 158 -0.11 15.23 -5.94
C SER A 158 -0.11 13.92 -6.72
N ILE A 159 0.82 13.03 -6.39
CA ILE A 159 0.84 11.65 -6.91
C ILE A 159 -0.36 10.80 -6.45
N PHE A 160 -1.14 11.34 -5.52
CA PHE A 160 -2.35 10.74 -4.96
C PHE A 160 -3.63 11.41 -5.47
N ASP A 161 -3.53 12.31 -6.45
CA ASP A 161 -4.69 12.81 -7.19
C ASP A 161 -5.19 11.70 -8.15
N VAL A 162 -6.11 10.88 -7.67
CA VAL A 162 -6.60 9.67 -8.33
C VAL A 162 -8.10 9.79 -8.50
N GLN A 163 -8.61 9.37 -9.66
CA GLN A 163 -10.06 9.31 -9.89
C GLN A 163 -10.67 8.17 -9.05
N THR A 164 -11.72 8.51 -8.30
CA THR A 164 -12.44 7.63 -7.37
C THR A 164 -13.89 8.09 -7.26
N GLU A 165 -14.76 7.26 -6.68
CA GLU A 165 -16.10 7.70 -6.30
C GLU A 165 -15.99 8.86 -5.29
N ASP A 166 -16.79 9.92 -5.48
CA ASP A 166 -16.81 11.05 -4.55
C ASP A 166 -17.47 10.65 -3.22
N ASP A 167 -16.84 11.03 -2.11
CA ASP A 167 -17.36 10.84 -0.76
C ASP A 167 -17.05 12.08 0.09
N ASP A 168 -18.05 12.63 0.75
CA ASP A 168 -17.93 13.86 1.54
C ASP A 168 -17.44 13.63 2.97
N ARG A 169 -17.40 12.35 3.40
CA ARG A 169 -16.94 11.94 4.72
C ARG A 169 -15.42 11.92 4.76
N VAL A 170 -14.88 12.18 5.96
CA VAL A 170 -13.45 12.00 6.21
C VAL A 170 -13.18 10.52 6.44
N ILE A 171 -12.67 9.86 5.40
CA ILE A 171 -12.35 8.43 5.40
C ILE A 171 -10.90 8.27 4.95
N PRO A 172 -10.01 7.70 5.76
CA PRO A 172 -8.62 7.55 5.35
C PRO A 172 -8.47 6.50 4.25
N THR A 173 -7.50 6.72 3.37
CA THR A 173 -6.99 5.67 2.49
C THR A 173 -5.79 5.02 3.16
N VAL A 174 -5.79 3.69 3.22
CA VAL A 174 -4.74 2.92 3.91
C VAL A 174 -3.80 2.31 2.88
N TYR A 175 -2.50 2.50 3.07
CA TYR A 175 -1.47 1.83 2.29
C TYR A 175 -0.71 0.84 3.16
N GLN A 176 -0.57 -0.40 2.69
CA GLN A 176 0.12 -1.47 3.41
C GLN A 176 1.05 -2.23 2.47
N PRO A 177 2.30 -2.54 2.83
CA PRO A 177 3.17 -3.38 2.03
C PRO A 177 2.51 -4.70 1.62
N ALA A 178 2.57 -5.01 0.32
CA ALA A 178 1.93 -6.16 -0.29
C ALA A 178 2.80 -7.41 -0.18
N ILE A 179 2.82 -8.00 1.02
CA ILE A 179 3.51 -9.26 1.32
C ILE A 179 2.48 -10.34 1.66
N ASP A 180 1.93 -10.97 0.62
CA ASP A 180 0.77 -11.87 0.73
C ASP A 180 1.01 -13.06 1.65
N SER A 181 2.24 -13.57 1.68
CA SER A 181 2.66 -14.71 2.49
C SER A 181 2.41 -14.54 4.00
N TRP A 182 2.18 -13.32 4.48
CA TRP A 182 1.93 -13.04 5.89
C TRP A 182 0.47 -13.17 6.28
N ASN A 183 -0.44 -13.25 5.30
CA ASN A 183 -1.88 -13.27 5.52
C ASN A 183 -2.39 -12.12 6.41
N ASN A 184 -1.64 -11.02 6.43
CA ASN A 184 -1.85 -9.87 7.25
C ASN A 184 -2.55 -8.78 6.43
N PHE A 185 -3.83 -9.00 6.15
CA PHE A 185 -4.62 -8.09 5.31
C PHE A 185 -5.55 -7.24 6.17
N VAL A 186 -5.74 -5.98 5.78
CA VAL A 186 -6.86 -5.17 6.28
C VAL A 186 -8.16 -5.87 5.87
N ARG A 187 -9.10 -5.97 6.81
CA ARG A 187 -10.42 -6.59 6.61
C ARG A 187 -11.53 -5.57 6.72
N GLU A 188 -11.46 -4.72 7.73
CA GLU A 188 -12.49 -3.73 7.98
C GLU A 188 -11.84 -2.40 8.37
N ILE A 189 -12.44 -1.31 7.94
CA ILE A 189 -12.12 0.05 8.40
C ILE A 189 -13.41 0.65 8.94
N HIS A 190 -13.38 1.03 10.21
CA HIS A 190 -14.46 1.74 10.84
C HIS A 190 -14.04 3.16 11.17
N HIS A 191 -14.94 4.11 10.94
CA HIS A 191 -14.78 5.47 11.42
C HIS A 191 -15.87 5.76 12.45
N HIS A 192 -15.50 6.38 13.57
CA HIS A 192 -16.45 6.75 14.60
C HIS A 192 -16.24 8.21 14.97
N LYS A 193 -17.32 9.00 14.94
CA LYS A 193 -17.26 10.41 15.30
C LYS A 193 -17.24 10.55 16.82
N ILE A 194 -16.10 10.96 17.38
CA ILE A 194 -15.99 11.29 18.81
C ILE A 194 -16.69 12.64 19.05
N ASN A 195 -16.32 13.65 18.26
CA ASN A 195 -16.91 14.99 18.31
C ASN A 195 -16.79 15.69 16.93
N ASP A 196 -17.11 16.98 16.85
CA ASP A 196 -17.05 17.72 15.58
C ASP A 196 -15.63 17.83 15.01
N ASN A 197 -14.61 17.83 15.86
CA ASN A 197 -13.22 18.05 15.49
C ASN A 197 -12.36 16.78 15.55
N GLU A 198 -12.90 15.65 16.01
CA GLU A 198 -12.12 14.43 16.21
C GLU A 198 -12.90 13.18 15.75
N LEU A 199 -12.20 12.32 15.03
CA LEU A 199 -12.66 11.02 14.57
C LEU A 199 -11.74 9.93 15.12
N GLU A 200 -12.34 8.84 15.58
CA GLU A 200 -11.66 7.57 15.81
C GLU A 200 -11.71 6.74 14.53
N VAL A 201 -10.58 6.16 14.14
CA VAL A 201 -10.50 5.20 13.04
C VAL A 201 -9.97 3.89 13.58
N SER A 202 -10.75 2.83 13.44
CA SER A 202 -10.38 1.48 13.85
C SER A 202 -10.20 0.58 12.62
N ILE A 203 -9.04 -0.07 12.53
CA ILE A 203 -8.71 -0.98 11.42
C ILE A 203 -8.64 -2.41 11.96
N LEU A 204 -9.48 -3.30 11.43
CA LEU A 204 -9.42 -4.72 11.72
C LEU A 204 -8.53 -5.44 10.71
N PHE A 205 -7.61 -6.25 11.23
CA PHE A 205 -6.71 -7.07 10.43
C PHE A 205 -7.08 -8.54 10.53
N ASN A 206 -6.87 -9.26 9.43
CA ASN A 206 -7.10 -10.70 9.36
C ASN A 206 -6.33 -11.48 10.43
N ASN A 207 -5.16 -10.98 10.85
CA ASN A 207 -4.30 -11.61 11.84
C ASN A 207 -3.22 -10.62 12.32
N GLU A 208 -2.73 -10.79 13.55
CA GLU A 208 -1.46 -10.22 14.01
C GLU A 208 -0.47 -11.38 14.15
N GLU A 209 0.68 -11.28 13.50
CA GLU A 209 1.74 -12.27 13.68
C GLU A 209 2.93 -11.62 14.38
N LEU A 210 2.93 -11.65 15.72
CA LEU A 210 4.09 -11.34 16.57
C LEU A 210 5.24 -12.30 16.24
N ARG A 211 6.47 -11.79 16.01
CA ARG A 211 7.55 -12.56 15.32
C ARG A 211 8.77 -12.84 16.17
N GLU A 212 9.26 -11.86 16.92
CA GLU A 212 10.29 -11.97 17.96
C GLU A 212 9.82 -12.90 19.08
N HIS A 213 8.50 -13.08 19.21
CA HIS A 213 7.88 -13.97 20.19
C HIS A 213 6.90 -14.98 19.54
N ALA A 214 7.35 -15.72 18.52
CA ALA A 214 6.53 -16.75 17.88
C ALA A 214 5.97 -17.82 18.85
N LEU A 215 6.71 -18.15 19.93
CA LEU A 215 6.24 -19.02 21.02
C LEU A 215 5.06 -18.43 21.82
N LEU A 216 4.92 -17.10 21.87
CA LEU A 216 3.81 -16.41 22.55
C LEU A 216 2.61 -16.20 21.63
N ASN A 217 2.74 -16.38 20.32
CA ASN A 217 1.65 -16.15 19.36
C ASN A 217 0.41 -17.06 19.60
N PRO A 218 0.55 -18.38 19.90
CA PRO A 218 -0.58 -19.22 20.31
C PRO A 218 -1.22 -18.75 21.63
N VAL A 219 -0.40 -18.35 22.61
CA VAL A 219 -0.86 -17.84 23.91
C VAL A 219 -1.59 -16.51 23.73
N TYR A 220 -1.08 -15.62 22.90
CA TYR A 220 -1.63 -14.30 22.62
C TYR A 220 -2.93 -14.38 21.79
N ARG A 221 -2.99 -15.26 20.77
CA ARG A 221 -4.25 -15.58 20.07
C ARG A 221 -5.28 -16.21 21.02
N TRP A 222 -4.85 -17.06 21.94
CA TRP A 222 -5.71 -17.64 22.97
C TRP A 222 -6.21 -16.59 23.96
N ILE A 223 -5.35 -15.70 24.46
CA ILE A 223 -5.71 -14.55 25.30
C ILE A 223 -6.73 -13.68 24.56
N ARG A 224 -6.48 -13.26 23.31
CA ARG A 224 -7.44 -12.43 22.57
C ARG A 224 -8.78 -13.14 22.33
N SER A 225 -8.76 -14.43 22.00
CA SER A 225 -9.98 -15.23 21.88
C SER A 225 -10.74 -15.33 23.21
N LEU A 226 -10.04 -15.42 24.34
CA LEU A 226 -10.65 -15.50 25.65
C LEU A 226 -11.23 -14.17 26.14
N PHE A 227 -10.43 -13.10 26.08
CA PHE A 227 -10.74 -11.79 26.67
C PHE A 227 -11.54 -10.89 25.73
N TYR A 228 -11.28 -10.93 24.43
CA TYR A 228 -11.93 -10.07 23.43
C TYR A 228 -12.85 -10.85 22.49
N GLY A 229 -12.88 -12.18 22.55
CA GLY A 229 -13.74 -12.99 21.68
C GLY A 229 -13.32 -13.01 20.20
N ARG A 230 -12.17 -12.42 19.85
CA ARG A 230 -11.65 -12.33 18.48
C ARG A 230 -10.22 -12.84 18.35
N ILE A 231 -9.89 -13.29 17.13
CA ILE A 231 -8.52 -13.65 16.70
C ILE A 231 -7.93 -12.55 15.81
N LEU A 232 -8.80 -11.73 15.20
CA LEU A 232 -8.44 -10.58 14.39
C LEU A 232 -7.71 -9.55 15.24
N ASP A 233 -6.81 -8.82 14.61
CA ASP A 233 -6.18 -7.68 15.26
C ASP A 233 -6.98 -6.40 15.06
N LEU A 234 -6.77 -5.42 15.92
CA LEU A 234 -7.47 -4.15 15.85
C LEU A 234 -6.56 -3.04 16.32
N GLU A 235 -6.23 -2.17 15.39
CA GLU A 235 -5.53 -0.93 15.70
C GLU A 235 -6.45 0.26 15.58
N THR A 236 -6.14 1.31 16.32
CA THR A 236 -6.97 2.50 16.37
C THR A 236 -6.11 3.74 16.46
N PHE A 237 -6.39 4.71 15.59
CA PHE A 237 -5.76 6.03 15.62
C PHE A 237 -6.85 7.10 15.54
N ARG A 238 -6.46 8.35 15.76
CA ARG A 238 -7.40 9.48 15.68
C ARG A 238 -7.01 10.45 14.59
N ILE A 239 -8.04 11.04 13.98
CA ILE A 239 -7.91 12.12 13.01
C ILE A 239 -8.50 13.38 13.65
N THR A 240 -7.67 14.40 13.83
CA THR A 240 -8.13 15.74 14.19
C THR A 240 -8.44 16.49 12.92
N ARG A 241 -9.57 17.21 12.91
CA ARG A 241 -10.05 17.98 11.78
C ARG A 241 -10.50 19.37 12.21
N ASN A 242 -10.33 20.32 11.31
CA ASN A 242 -10.77 21.69 11.44
C ASN A 242 -11.72 22.01 10.29
N ASN A 243 -12.93 22.49 10.57
CA ASN A 243 -13.95 22.77 9.55
C ASN A 243 -14.16 21.60 8.55
N HIS A 244 -14.20 20.37 9.05
CA HIS A 244 -14.31 19.13 8.27
C HIS A 244 -13.12 18.80 7.35
N ILE A 245 -11.99 19.50 7.49
CA ILE A 245 -10.74 19.17 6.80
C ILE A 245 -9.84 18.46 7.82
N PRO A 246 -9.44 17.21 7.57
CA PRO A 246 -8.50 16.52 8.44
C PRO A 246 -7.13 17.19 8.35
N GLU A 247 -6.50 17.45 9.50
CA GLU A 247 -5.22 18.16 9.59
C GLU A 247 -4.14 17.32 10.27
N TYR A 248 -4.51 16.52 11.27
CA TYR A 248 -3.54 15.79 12.09
C TYR A 248 -3.94 14.36 12.40
N PHE A 249 -2.94 13.49 12.56
CA PHE A 249 -3.05 12.17 13.14
C PHE A 249 -2.56 12.14 14.60
N ARG A 250 -3.13 11.21 15.38
CA ARG A 250 -2.61 10.76 16.68
C ARG A 250 -2.55 9.24 16.69
N PHE A 251 -1.37 8.68 16.90
CA PHE A 251 -1.09 7.24 16.82
C PHE A 251 -0.73 6.68 18.20
N GLU A 252 -1.70 6.65 19.13
CA GLU A 252 -1.47 6.26 20.52
C GLU A 252 -0.89 4.84 20.64
N GLY A 253 0.41 4.74 20.98
CA GLY A 253 1.11 3.48 21.16
C GLY A 253 1.30 2.65 19.87
N ILE A 254 1.07 3.23 18.69
CA ILE A 254 1.12 2.53 17.39
C ILE A 254 1.82 3.34 16.30
N TYR A 255 2.57 4.38 16.68
CA TYR A 255 3.36 5.13 15.71
C TYR A 255 4.57 4.31 15.26
N SER A 256 4.82 4.24 13.94
CA SER A 256 5.94 3.47 13.40
C SER A 256 7.27 4.23 13.37
N GLY A 257 7.24 5.57 13.42
CA GLY A 257 8.44 6.38 13.20
C GLY A 257 9.14 6.01 11.89
N GLN A 258 10.46 5.81 11.94
CA GLN A 258 11.27 5.39 10.78
C GLN A 258 11.38 3.88 10.60
N ASN A 259 10.64 3.09 11.41
CA ASN A 259 10.70 1.63 11.35
C ASN A 259 9.98 1.11 10.10
N ASP A 260 10.51 0.02 9.54
CA ASP A 260 9.99 -0.63 8.34
C ASP A 260 9.38 -2.00 8.67
N ILE A 261 9.04 -2.75 7.63
CA ILE A 261 8.34 -4.02 7.75
C ILE A 261 9.15 -5.10 8.49
N GLN A 262 10.46 -4.90 8.69
CA GLN A 262 11.32 -5.84 9.42
C GLN A 262 11.10 -5.77 10.93
N LYS A 263 10.46 -4.70 11.43
CA LYS A 263 10.17 -4.52 12.85
C LYS A 263 8.79 -5.08 13.20
N ASP A 264 8.69 -5.58 14.43
CA ASP A 264 7.51 -6.30 14.93
C ASP A 264 7.12 -5.99 16.39
N ASP A 265 7.94 -5.23 17.12
CA ASP A 265 7.60 -4.66 18.43
C ASP A 265 7.87 -3.16 18.45
N ILE A 266 7.04 -2.41 17.72
CA ILE A 266 7.10 -0.95 17.67
C ILE A 266 5.80 -0.37 18.24
N HIS A 267 5.96 0.39 19.32
CA HIS A 267 4.90 1.09 20.03
C HIS A 267 5.38 2.50 20.43
N GLU A 268 5.75 3.32 19.44
CA GLU A 268 6.06 4.73 19.68
C GLU A 268 4.77 5.52 20.00
N ASP A 269 4.89 6.82 20.27
CA ASP A 269 3.76 7.68 20.68
C ASP A 269 2.97 7.17 21.89
N LYS A 270 3.68 6.60 22.87
CA LYS A 270 3.07 6.28 24.17
C LYS A 270 2.60 7.59 24.82
N PRO A 271 1.40 7.60 25.44
CA PRO A 271 0.93 8.76 26.18
C PRO A 271 1.97 9.22 27.21
N ASP A 272 2.16 10.53 27.34
CA ASP A 272 2.97 11.10 28.42
C ASP A 272 2.30 10.88 29.79
N VAL A 273 2.96 11.33 30.87
CA VAL A 273 2.44 11.20 32.25
C VAL A 273 1.08 11.88 32.47
N ASN A 274 0.68 12.79 31.57
CA ASN A 274 -0.60 13.50 31.59
C ASN A 274 -1.61 12.91 30.59
N GLY A 275 -1.26 11.82 29.90
CA GLY A 275 -2.09 11.19 28.88
C GLY A 275 -2.05 11.88 27.51
N ASN A 276 -1.11 12.80 27.26
CA ASN A 276 -1.00 13.44 25.95
C ASN A 276 -0.27 12.53 24.96
N VAL A 277 -0.87 12.35 23.79
CA VAL A 277 -0.27 11.63 22.65
C VAL A 277 0.31 12.67 21.68
N PRO A 278 1.52 12.47 21.14
CA PRO A 278 2.07 13.31 20.07
C PRO A 278 1.12 13.46 18.88
N VAL A 279 1.28 14.55 18.14
CA VAL A 279 0.43 14.92 17.02
C VAL A 279 1.27 15.02 15.75
N HIS A 280 0.80 14.46 14.65
CA HIS A 280 1.52 14.41 13.37
C HIS A 280 0.72 15.06 12.26
N ASP A 281 1.36 15.95 11.49
CA ASP A 281 0.74 16.60 10.33
C ASP A 281 0.38 15.58 9.25
N ILE A 282 -0.82 15.66 8.69
CA ILE A 282 -1.20 14.83 7.54
C ILE A 282 -0.40 15.29 6.32
N LYS A 283 0.49 14.41 5.83
CA LYS A 283 1.37 14.71 4.69
C LYS A 283 0.70 14.53 3.33
N TYR A 284 -0.23 13.59 3.23
CA TYR A 284 -0.81 13.19 1.94
C TYR A 284 -2.31 12.96 2.03
N TYR A 285 -2.98 13.26 0.92
CA TYR A 285 -4.41 13.09 0.74
C TYR A 285 -4.67 12.37 -0.58
N PHE A 286 -5.64 11.45 -0.57
CA PHE A 286 -6.04 10.66 -1.71
C PHE A 286 -7.23 11.30 -2.41
N ALA A 287 -7.13 11.55 -3.71
CA ALA A 287 -8.10 12.22 -4.57
C ALA A 287 -8.43 13.67 -4.18
N ASN A 288 -8.79 13.93 -2.93
CA ASN A 288 -9.12 15.23 -2.40
C ASN A 288 -8.74 15.32 -0.90
N THR A 289 -8.88 16.49 -0.30
CA THR A 289 -8.45 16.74 1.09
C THR A 289 -9.29 16.05 2.18
N LYS A 290 -10.38 15.36 1.84
CA LYS A 290 -11.20 14.59 2.80
C LYS A 290 -10.62 13.24 3.14
N HIS A 291 -9.75 12.68 2.29
CA HIS A 291 -9.27 11.31 2.45
C HIS A 291 -7.78 11.31 2.77
N PRO A 292 -7.40 11.50 4.05
CA PRO A 292 -6.00 11.50 4.43
C PRO A 292 -5.39 10.11 4.26
N ILE A 293 -4.11 10.04 3.95
CA ILE A 293 -3.42 8.78 3.73
C ILE A 293 -2.68 8.36 5.00
N VAL A 294 -2.85 7.10 5.38
CA VAL A 294 -2.08 6.45 6.45
C VAL A 294 -1.32 5.26 5.89
N PHE A 295 -0.07 5.10 6.31
CA PHE A 295 0.79 3.97 5.93
C PHE A 295 0.92 3.03 7.12
N ILE A 296 0.61 1.75 6.90
CA ILE A 296 0.98 0.67 7.80
C ILE A 296 2.39 0.24 7.42
N ASN A 297 3.36 0.46 8.30
CA ASN A 297 4.77 0.33 7.97
C ASN A 297 5.41 -0.93 8.52
N THR A 298 4.92 -1.46 9.64
CA THR A 298 5.55 -2.58 10.34
C THR A 298 4.69 -3.83 10.28
N SER A 299 5.28 -4.96 10.67
CA SER A 299 4.58 -6.25 10.68
C SER A 299 3.52 -6.39 11.79
N ASN A 300 3.65 -5.61 12.86
CA ASN A 300 2.68 -5.46 13.96
C ASN A 300 1.72 -4.28 13.76
N HIS A 301 1.52 -3.82 12.53
CA HIS A 301 0.56 -2.78 12.16
C HIS A 301 0.85 -1.36 12.66
N ALA A 302 2.05 -1.04 13.14
CA ALA A 302 2.40 0.33 13.47
C ALA A 302 2.31 1.22 12.22
N MET A 303 1.80 2.43 12.40
CA MET A 303 1.37 3.33 11.34
C MET A 303 2.12 4.67 11.39
N ALA A 304 2.21 5.34 10.25
CA ALA A 304 2.66 6.72 10.16
C ALA A 304 2.02 7.46 8.98
N GLU A 305 2.27 8.76 8.92
CA GLU A 305 1.87 9.66 7.85
C GLU A 305 2.77 9.57 6.59
N PHE A 306 3.79 8.70 6.60
CA PHE A 306 4.72 8.47 5.48
C PHE A 306 5.11 7.00 5.30
N ASP A 307 5.53 6.67 4.08
CA ASP A 307 5.99 5.33 3.68
C ASP A 307 7.47 5.10 4.04
N THR A 308 7.74 4.10 4.89
CA THR A 308 9.11 3.62 5.17
C THR A 308 9.52 2.43 4.29
N ASN A 309 8.57 1.84 3.54
CA ASN A 309 8.74 0.64 2.73
C ASN A 309 8.76 0.94 1.23
N LYS A 310 9.51 1.97 0.83
CA LYS A 310 9.46 2.58 -0.53
C LYS A 310 9.61 1.60 -1.69
N ARG A 311 10.34 0.51 -1.50
CA ARG A 311 10.65 -0.49 -2.53
C ARG A 311 9.53 -1.52 -2.77
N LEU A 312 8.67 -1.74 -1.78
CA LEU A 312 7.63 -2.74 -1.86
C LEU A 312 6.40 -2.19 -2.59
N TRP A 313 5.67 -3.05 -3.29
CA TRP A 313 4.29 -2.73 -3.67
C TRP A 313 3.44 -2.52 -2.42
N LYS A 314 2.42 -1.67 -2.52
CA LYS A 314 1.45 -1.43 -1.47
C LYS A 314 0.07 -1.82 -1.92
N TRP A 315 -0.65 -2.54 -1.08
CA TRP A 315 -2.11 -2.58 -1.10
C TRP A 315 -2.65 -1.17 -0.87
N GLU A 316 -3.52 -0.70 -1.76
CA GLU A 316 -4.20 0.61 -1.69
C GLU A 316 -5.67 0.38 -1.32
N TYR A 317 -6.00 0.55 -0.03
CA TYR A 317 -7.36 0.32 0.47
C TYR A 317 -8.18 1.61 0.46
N VAL A 318 -9.11 1.70 -0.50
CA VAL A 318 -10.09 2.77 -0.62
C VAL A 318 -11.41 2.27 -0.06
N ALA A 319 -11.75 2.65 1.17
CA ALA A 319 -12.81 1.97 1.92
C ALA A 319 -14.25 2.27 1.43
N TRP A 320 -14.46 3.42 0.80
CA TRP A 320 -15.79 3.86 0.37
C TRP A 320 -16.21 3.33 -0.99
N GLU A 321 -15.28 2.83 -1.80
CA GLU A 321 -15.61 2.25 -3.10
C GLU A 321 -16.46 0.99 -2.94
N LYS A 322 -17.49 0.86 -3.78
CA LYS A 322 -18.42 -0.27 -3.75
C LYS A 322 -17.73 -1.64 -3.92
N ASP A 323 -16.72 -1.70 -4.79
CA ASP A 323 -15.93 -2.90 -5.08
C ASP A 323 -14.68 -3.04 -4.19
N SER A 324 -14.57 -2.23 -3.13
CA SER A 324 -13.46 -2.31 -2.17
C SER A 324 -13.33 -3.71 -1.54
N PRO A 325 -12.10 -4.23 -1.35
CA PRO A 325 -11.89 -5.57 -0.78
C PRO A 325 -12.16 -5.63 0.73
N ILE A 326 -12.36 -4.49 1.38
CA ILE A 326 -12.55 -4.34 2.82
C ILE A 326 -13.95 -3.87 3.17
N ILE A 327 -14.45 -4.27 4.34
CA ILE A 327 -15.74 -3.78 4.84
C ILE A 327 -15.53 -2.40 5.45
N TYR A 328 -16.40 -1.46 5.07
CA TYR A 328 -16.45 -0.16 5.71
C TYR A 328 -17.59 -0.12 6.74
N GLY A 329 -17.34 0.45 7.91
CA GLY A 329 -18.36 0.62 8.93
C GLY A 329 -18.17 1.88 9.79
N ILE A 330 -19.03 2.02 10.79
CA ILE A 330 -19.13 3.26 11.60
C ILE A 330 -18.99 3.04 13.12
N LYS A 331 -18.50 1.86 13.50
CA LYS A 331 -18.44 1.42 14.89
C LYS A 331 -17.20 2.03 15.56
N SER A 332 -17.35 2.40 16.82
CA SER A 332 -16.22 2.68 17.71
C SER A 332 -15.42 1.41 18.01
N ARG A 333 -14.17 1.56 18.47
CA ARG A 333 -13.34 0.49 19.01
C ARG A 333 -14.09 -0.37 20.03
N LYS A 334 -14.81 0.28 20.96
CA LYS A 334 -15.60 -0.39 22.00
C LYS A 334 -16.76 -1.20 21.42
N GLU A 335 -17.48 -0.69 20.44
CA GLU A 335 -18.58 -1.43 19.78
C GLU A 335 -18.07 -2.62 18.96
N ILE A 336 -16.90 -2.47 18.33
CA ILE A 336 -16.22 -3.56 17.63
C ILE A 336 -15.89 -4.67 18.63
N ASP A 337 -15.16 -4.35 19.70
CA ASP A 337 -14.78 -5.33 20.73
C ASP A 337 -16.02 -6.00 21.36
N ASN A 338 -17.09 -5.24 21.63
CA ASN A 338 -18.36 -5.78 22.15
C ASN A 338 -19.14 -6.66 21.16
N SER A 339 -18.91 -6.49 19.86
CA SER A 339 -19.56 -7.32 18.84
C SER A 339 -19.01 -8.75 18.79
N PHE A 340 -17.82 -8.95 19.37
CA PHE A 340 -17.26 -10.26 19.60
C PHE A 340 -17.70 -10.78 20.97
N LYS A 341 -18.00 -12.08 21.06
CA LYS A 341 -18.43 -12.70 22.30
C LYS A 341 -17.19 -13.25 23.03
N PRO A 342 -16.69 -12.60 24.10
CA PRO A 342 -15.59 -13.16 24.87
C PRO A 342 -16.03 -14.47 25.52
N LYS A 343 -15.10 -15.42 25.64
CA LYS A 343 -15.37 -16.72 26.26
C LYS A 343 -15.38 -16.64 27.79
N ILE A 344 -14.77 -15.61 28.37
CA ILE A 344 -14.77 -15.31 29.81
C ILE A 344 -15.45 -13.96 30.02
N LYS A 345 -16.51 -13.93 30.85
CA LYS A 345 -17.14 -12.69 31.33
C LYS A 345 -16.59 -12.38 32.72
N PHE A 346 -15.93 -11.24 32.89
CA PHE A 346 -15.74 -10.68 34.23
C PHE A 346 -17.03 -9.94 34.59
N TRP A 347 -17.63 -10.34 35.70
CA TRP A 347 -18.85 -9.75 36.26
C TRP A 347 -18.51 -8.51 37.08
#